data_AF-A0A7C5YTX8-F1
#
_entry.id   AF-A0A7C5YTX8-F1
#
_cell.length_a   1.000
_cell.length_b   1.000
_cell.length_c   1.000
_cell.angle_alpha   90.00
_cell.angle_beta   90.00
_cell.angle_gamma   90.00
#
_symmetry.space_group_name_H-M   'P 1'
#
loop_
_entity.id
_entity.type
_entity.pdbx_description
1 polymer ?
#
loop_
_entity_poly.entity_id
_entity_poly.type
_entity_poly.pdbx_seq_one_letter_code
_entity_poly.pdbx_strand_id
1 'polypeptide(L)'
;MRFDRLTEQAQEALQMAQELMQQFQHSQMDVEHVFLALLRQEDGIVRTILEKLGVDLLRLEERLEMELANTPRAFRAPMYGALPTQVYLTPRAKWVL
;
A
#
# COMPACT_ATOMS: atom_id res chain seq x y z
N MET A 1 9.13 -10.58 -6.60
CA MET A 1 7.88 -11.36 -6.74
C MET A 1 7.35 -11.13 -8.15
N ARG A 2 6.66 -12.10 -8.76
CA ARG A 2 6.09 -11.96 -10.10
C ARG A 2 4.64 -11.51 -10.00
N PHE A 3 4.42 -10.20 -10.05
CA PHE A 3 3.09 -9.59 -9.95
C PHE A 3 2.23 -9.85 -11.20
N ASP A 4 2.88 -10.21 -12.32
CA ASP A 4 2.29 -10.58 -13.61
C ASP A 4 1.36 -11.82 -13.56
N ARG A 5 1.30 -12.52 -12.42
CA ARG A 5 0.43 -13.69 -12.22
C ARG A 5 -0.84 -13.40 -11.42
N LEU A 6 -1.00 -12.18 -10.91
CA LEU A 6 -2.18 -11.76 -10.19
C LEU A 6 -3.28 -11.33 -11.16
N THR A 7 -4.52 -11.24 -10.68
CA THR A 7 -5.62 -10.62 -11.46
C THR A 7 -5.29 -9.17 -11.76
N GLU A 8 -5.86 -8.61 -12.82
CA GLU A 8 -5.65 -7.19 -13.19
C GLU A 8 -5.97 -6.26 -12.02
N GLN A 9 -7.08 -6.49 -11.33
CA GLN A 9 -7.45 -5.72 -10.12
C GLN A 9 -6.40 -5.82 -9.00
N ALA A 10 -5.80 -7.00 -8.77
CA ALA A 10 -4.76 -7.11 -7.76
C ALA A 10 -3.44 -6.44 -8.20
N GLN A 11 -3.13 -6.43 -9.50
CA GLN A 11 -1.99 -5.70 -10.03
C GLN A 11 -2.18 -4.18 -9.88
N GLU A 12 -3.38 -3.67 -10.16
CA GLU A 12 -3.75 -2.26 -9.95
C GLU A 12 -3.63 -1.86 -8.48
N ALA A 13 -4.15 -2.68 -7.56
CA ALA A 13 -4.03 -2.42 -6.13
C ALA A 13 -2.56 -2.34 -5.67
N LEU A 14 -1.69 -3.20 -6.22
CA LEU A 14 -0.25 -3.16 -5.91
C LEU A 14 0.46 -1.97 -6.53
N GLN A 15 0.03 -1.53 -7.71
CA GLN A 15 0.53 -0.30 -8.33
C GLN A 15 0.16 0.91 -7.46
N MET A 16 -1.09 0.99 -6.99
CA MET A 16 -1.55 2.03 -6.07
C MET A 16 -0.82 1.95 -4.72
N ALA A 17 -0.56 0.75 -4.18
CA ALA A 17 0.23 0.59 -2.95
C ALA A 17 1.67 1.13 -3.12
N GLN A 18 2.25 0.99 -4.30
CA GLN A 18 3.57 1.55 -4.62
C GLN A 18 3.53 3.08 -4.66
N GLU A 19 2.47 3.67 -5.22
CA GLU A 19 2.26 5.11 -5.22
C GLU A 19 2.10 5.66 -3.80
N LEU A 20 1.30 4.99 -2.96
CA LEU A 20 1.15 5.33 -1.54
C LEU A 20 2.51 5.28 -0.81
N MET A 21 3.31 4.23 -1.02
CA MET A 21 4.66 4.13 -0.44
C MET A 21 5.52 5.35 -0.80
N GLN A 22 5.45 5.82 -2.05
CA GLN A 22 6.18 7.01 -2.49
C GLN A 22 5.61 8.30 -1.87
N GLN A 23 4.28 8.43 -1.80
CA GLN A 23 3.59 9.59 -1.20
C GLN A 23 3.93 9.74 0.28
N PHE A 24 3.95 8.64 1.05
CA PHE A 24 4.34 8.62 2.45
C PHE A 24 5.87 8.67 2.66
N GLN A 25 6.66 8.73 1.59
CA GLN A 25 8.12 8.78 1.63
C GLN A 25 8.74 7.57 2.34
N HIS A 26 8.14 6.39 2.18
CA HIS A 26 8.65 5.13 2.69
C HIS A 26 9.59 4.46 1.68
N SER A 27 10.64 3.81 2.17
CA SER A 27 11.56 3.03 1.31
C SER A 27 11.09 1.61 1.06
N GLN A 28 10.11 1.14 1.84
CA GLN A 28 9.59 -0.22 1.79
C GLN A 28 8.06 -0.17 1.82
N MET A 29 7.43 -1.04 1.03
CA MET A 29 6.00 -1.25 1.05
C MET A 29 5.68 -2.25 2.17
N ASP A 30 4.96 -1.76 3.18
CA ASP A 30 4.36 -2.56 4.24
C ASP A 30 2.86 -2.84 3.98
N VAL A 31 2.27 -3.73 4.79
CA VAL A 31 0.88 -4.21 4.67
C VAL A 31 -0.13 -3.06 4.66
N GLU A 32 0.15 -2.00 5.40
CA GLU A 32 -0.72 -0.82 5.53
C GLU A 32 -0.90 -0.11 4.19
N HIS A 33 0.12 -0.08 3.33
CA HIS A 33 0.02 0.49 1.98
C HIS A 33 -0.87 -0.37 1.07
N VAL A 34 -0.70 -1.69 1.15
CA VAL A 34 -1.50 -2.65 0.37
C VAL A 34 -2.96 -2.56 0.80
N PHE A 35 -3.20 -2.49 2.11
CA PHE A 35 -4.56 -2.43 2.63
C PHE A 35 -5.25 -1.10 2.28
N LEU A 36 -4.54 0.03 2.43
CA LEU A 36 -5.08 1.32 2.03
C LEU A 36 -5.37 1.38 0.52
N ALA A 37 -4.50 0.80 -0.31
CA ALA A 37 -4.75 0.69 -1.75
C ALA A 37 -5.99 -0.14 -2.07
N LEU A 38 -6.16 -1.31 -1.44
CA LEU A 38 -7.35 -2.15 -1.62
C LEU A 38 -8.64 -1.46 -1.15
N LEU A 39 -8.55 -0.61 -0.12
CA LEU A 39 -9.70 0.15 0.40
C LEU A 39 -10.09 1.33 -0.52
N ARG A 40 -9.10 1.89 -1.22
CA ARG A 40 -9.25 3.03 -2.16
C ARG A 40 -9.46 2.63 -3.61
N GLN A 41 -9.25 1.35 -3.94
CA GLN A 41 -9.44 0.84 -5.28
C GLN A 41 -10.90 1.03 -5.75
N GLU A 42 -11.06 1.72 -6.87
CA GLU A 42 -12.35 1.83 -7.57
C GLU A 42 -12.81 0.43 -8.04
N ASP A 43 -14.11 0.16 -7.93
CA ASP A 43 -14.71 -1.15 -8.25
C ASP A 43 -14.09 -2.36 -7.51
N GLY A 44 -13.36 -2.10 -6.42
CA GLY A 44 -12.77 -3.12 -5.55
C GLY A 44 -13.80 -3.80 -4.64
N ILE A 45 -13.70 -5.13 -4.50
CA ILE A 45 -14.63 -5.90 -3.64
C ILE A 45 -14.39 -5.69 -2.14
N VAL A 46 -13.19 -5.27 -1.74
CA VAL A 46 -12.76 -5.17 -0.33
C VAL A 46 -13.65 -4.21 0.47
N ARG A 47 -13.94 -3.04 -0.10
CA ARG A 47 -14.84 -2.05 0.51
C ARG A 47 -16.21 -2.65 0.79
N THR A 48 -16.83 -3.26 -0.22
CA THR A 48 -18.15 -3.91 -0.11
C THR A 48 -18.17 -5.02 0.93
N ILE A 49 -17.10 -5.82 1.05
CA ILE A 49 -16.99 -6.88 2.06
C ILE A 49 -16.98 -6.26 3.47
N LEU A 50 -16.15 -5.24 3.69
CA LEU A 50 -16.01 -4.59 4.99
C LEU A 50 -17.30 -3.87 5.41
N GLU A 51 -18.01 -3.23 4.48
CA GLU A 51 -19.33 -2.64 4.73
C GLU A 51 -20.35 -3.68 5.18
N LYS A 52 -20.40 -4.84 4.50
CA LYS A 52 -21.28 -5.96 4.89
C LYS A 52 -20.95 -6.55 6.25
N LEU A 53 -19.69 -6.43 6.68
CA LEU A 53 -19.24 -6.84 8.02
C LEU A 53 -19.51 -5.76 9.09
N GLY A 54 -20.09 -4.61 8.72
CA GLY A 54 -20.40 -3.52 9.64
C GLY A 54 -19.16 -2.74 10.10
N VAL A 55 -18.08 -2.76 9.32
CA VAL A 55 -16.86 -1.99 9.61
C VAL A 55 -17.09 -0.52 9.27
N ASP A 56 -16.73 0.36 10.20
CA ASP A 56 -16.64 1.81 9.93
C ASP A 56 -15.42 2.08 9.04
N LEU A 57 -15.69 2.22 7.74
CA LEU A 57 -14.64 2.39 6.74
C LEU A 57 -13.90 3.72 6.88
N LEU A 58 -14.60 4.80 7.25
CA LEU A 58 -13.97 6.10 7.42
C LEU A 58 -12.93 6.03 8.53
N ARG A 59 -13.32 5.48 9.68
CA ARG A 59 -12.41 5.29 10.81
C ARG A 59 -11.26 4.33 10.50
N LEU A 60 -11.52 3.29 9.72
CA LEU A 60 -10.48 2.35 9.28
C LEU A 60 -9.44 3.04 8.39
N GLU A 61 -9.91 3.83 7.42
CA GLU A 61 -9.06 4.58 6.50
C GLU A 61 -8.19 5.60 7.24
N GLU A 62 -8.79 6.42 8.11
CA GLU A 62 -8.07 7.37 8.96
C GLU A 62 -7.00 6.69 9.82
N ARG A 63 -7.31 5.51 10.37
CA ARG A 63 -6.35 4.75 11.17
C ARG A 63 -5.19 4.24 10.33
N LEU A 64 -5.44 3.74 9.12
CA LEU A 64 -4.37 3.30 8.21
C LEU A 64 -3.46 4.47 7.83
N GLU A 65 -4.02 5.63 7.53
CA GLU A 65 -3.23 6.83 7.23
C GLU A 65 -2.40 7.27 8.43
N MET A 66 -2.95 7.21 9.65
CA MET A 66 -2.23 7.56 10.86
C MET A 66 -1.05 6.61 11.13
N GLU A 67 -1.23 5.29 10.97
CA GLU A 67 -0.15 4.31 11.12
C GLU A 67 0.97 4.55 10.10
N LEU A 68 0.60 4.83 8.84
CA LEU A 68 1.56 5.19 7.80
C LEU A 68 2.28 6.50 8.13
N ALA A 69 1.58 7.53 8.61
CA ALA A 69 2.19 8.80 8.96
C ALA A 69 3.15 8.71 10.17
N ASN A 70 2.89 7.78 11.10
CA ASN A 70 3.73 7.52 12.28
C ASN A 70 4.93 6.63 11.97
N THR A 71 4.96 5.98 10.81
CA THR A 71 6.08 5.15 10.39
C THR A 71 7.29 6.03 10.02
N PRO A 72 8.53 5.65 10.38
CA PRO A 72 9.71 6.43 10.04
C PRO A 72 9.85 6.62 8.52
N ARG A 73 9.83 7.89 8.10
CA ARG A 73 10.09 8.25 6.71
C ARG A 73 11.53 7.89 6.36
N ALA A 74 11.73 7.32 5.18
CA ALA A 74 13.07 7.06 4.71
C ALA A 74 13.73 8.40 4.36
N PHE A 75 14.71 8.82 5.16
CA PHE A 75 15.53 9.97 4.84
C PHE A 75 16.33 9.67 3.56
N ARG A 76 15.85 10.13 2.39
CA ARG A 76 16.66 10.17 1.17
C ARG A 76 17.32 11.53 1.07
N ALA A 77 18.63 11.58 1.26
CA ALA A 77 19.42 12.66 0.66
C ALA A 77 19.29 12.54 -0.88
N PRO A 78 19.13 13.65 -1.63
CA PRO A 78 19.06 13.59 -3.08
C PRO A 78 20.41 13.15 -3.63
N MET A 79 20.53 11.86 -3.94
CA MET A 79 21.68 11.33 -4.66
C MET A 79 21.44 11.55 -6.15
N TYR A 80 22.23 12.42 -6.76
CA TYR A 80 22.26 12.61 -8.21
C TYR A 80 22.45 11.25 -8.92
N GLY A 81 21.53 10.90 -9.82
CA GLY A 81 21.55 9.62 -10.56
C GLY A 81 20.66 8.51 -10.00
N ALA A 82 19.56 8.85 -9.31
CA ALA A 82 18.64 7.89 -8.70
C ALA A 82 18.25 6.75 -9.65
N LEU A 83 18.70 5.55 -9.31
CA LEU A 83 18.19 4.29 -9.88
C LEU A 83 16.66 4.25 -9.70
N PRO A 84 15.93 3.53 -10.57
CA PRO A 84 14.49 3.32 -10.38
C PRO A 84 14.24 2.86 -8.95
N THR A 85 13.23 3.43 -8.30
CA THR A 85 12.87 3.06 -6.93
C THR A 85 12.50 1.59 -6.91
N GLN A 86 13.43 0.73 -6.51
CA GLN A 86 13.17 -0.68 -6.38
C GLN A 86 12.21 -0.86 -5.21
N VAL A 87 11.06 -1.49 -5.47
CA VAL A 87 10.07 -1.78 -4.43
C VAL A 87 10.61 -2.87 -3.53
N TYR A 88 10.89 -2.52 -2.28
CA TYR A 88 11.21 -3.46 -1.23
C TYR A 88 9.94 -3.78 -0.44
N LEU A 89 9.60 -5.06 -0.32
CA LEU A 89 8.49 -5.50 0.53
C LEU A 89 9.01 -5.80 1.94
N THR A 90 8.31 -5.37 2.98
CA THR A 90 8.60 -5.82 4.34
C THR A 90 8.34 -7.34 4.47
N PRO A 91 8.92 -8.02 5.48
CA PRO A 91 8.56 -9.42 5.74
C PRO A 91 7.05 -9.60 5.91
N ARG A 92 6.36 -8.67 6.58
CA ARG A 92 4.90 -8.72 6.78
C ARG A 92 4.15 -8.62 5.46
N ALA A 93 4.51 -7.68 4.59
CA ALA A 93 3.91 -7.55 3.26
C ALA A 93 4.16 -8.80 2.40
N LYS A 94 5.33 -9.42 2.52
CA LYS A 94 5.64 -10.67 1.80
C LYS A 94 4.80 -11.87 2.26
N TRP A 95 4.24 -11.87 3.48
CA TRP A 95 3.40 -12.95 3.96
C TRP A 95 1.95 -12.88 3.46
N VAL A 96 1.49 -11.71 3.05
CA VAL A 96 0.10 -11.47 2.60
C VAL A 96 -0.04 -11.41 1.08
N LEU A 97 1.09 -11.32 0.36
CA LEU A 97 1.20 -11.33 -1.09
C LEU A 97 1.71 -12.70 -1.55
#